data_AF-A0A7L4QI72-F1
#
_entry.id   AF-A0A7L4QI72-F1
#
_cell.length_a   1.000
_cell.length_b   1.000
_cell.length_c   1.000
_cell.angle_alpha   90.00
_cell.angle_beta   90.00
_cell.angle_gamma   90.00
#
_symmetry.space_group_name_H-M   'P 1'
#
loop_
_entity.id
_entity.type
_entity.pdbx_description
1 polymer ?
#
loop_
_entity_poly.entity_id
_entity_poly.type
_entity_poly.pdbx_seq_one_letter_code
_entity_poly.pdbx_strand_id
1 'polypeptide(L)'
;MDFKEASLRERKIYYHEEWKEKDVPGFIVERITEREFAFDHDGNGYNDRYKAFDTVGEFADFLIKNFPYAVCTSVSYYSKPKNREDWKGAELVFDIDAKDLAVKNCECKDGNVCENCLSEAKEIVLNIKDTMTDDLGIKRLFLVYSGRGYHLRVVDKEVLPLERRSEILEYVTGSKRSKDLFLSHGYPAVYRKMFILTFNKMKEKDLPFSKNITNALLSDKEIIISKLETCHADFLDIKGIGDKTKNDLLSHIEQINASLVDGKVTVDVKRILRLPSTLHSKVSMKCVEIKNIDNFDPLKHAVPKFVHERKD
;
A
#
# COMPACT_ATOMS: atom_id res chain seq x y z
N MET A 1 -19.24 9.47 -1.21
CA MET A 1 -19.59 8.05 -0.99
C MET A 1 -19.34 7.72 0.47
N ASP A 2 -20.26 7.03 1.14
CA ASP A 2 -20.09 6.70 2.56
C ASP A 2 -19.51 5.28 2.70
N PHE A 3 -18.30 5.17 3.25
CA PHE A 3 -17.62 3.91 3.48
C PHE A 3 -18.27 3.20 4.68
N LYS A 4 -19.34 2.46 4.42
CA LYS A 4 -20.07 1.70 5.43
C LYS A 4 -19.71 0.22 5.40
N GLU A 5 -19.94 -0.44 6.53
CA GLU A 5 -19.76 -1.88 6.67
C GLU A 5 -20.85 -2.66 5.92
N ALA A 6 -20.46 -3.74 5.25
CA ALA A 6 -21.36 -4.62 4.51
C ALA A 6 -22.02 -5.63 5.46
N SER A 7 -23.35 -5.69 5.42
CA SER A 7 -24.15 -6.69 6.10
C SER A 7 -23.91 -8.09 5.54
N LEU A 8 -24.31 -9.12 6.28
CA LEU A 8 -24.29 -10.50 5.78
C LEU A 8 -25.13 -10.68 4.51
N ARG A 9 -26.25 -9.96 4.39
CA ARG A 9 -27.10 -9.98 3.20
C ARG A 9 -26.37 -9.43 1.97
N GLU A 10 -25.67 -8.32 2.12
CA GLU A 10 -24.89 -7.72 1.04
C GLU A 10 -23.70 -8.59 0.63
N ARG A 11 -23.04 -9.24 1.60
CA ARG A 11 -22.02 -10.26 1.29
C ARG A 11 -22.58 -11.41 0.47
N LYS A 12 -23.78 -11.89 0.80
CA LYS A 12 -24.48 -12.93 0.02
C LYS A 12 -24.73 -12.48 -1.42
N ILE A 13 -25.29 -11.28 -1.60
CA ILE A 13 -25.54 -10.69 -2.92
C ILE A 13 -24.24 -10.59 -3.70
N TYR A 14 -23.18 -10.05 -3.09
CA TYR A 14 -21.89 -9.89 -3.75
C TYR A 14 -21.33 -11.22 -4.26
N TYR A 15 -21.21 -12.25 -3.41
CA TYR A 15 -20.58 -13.50 -3.81
C TYR A 15 -21.48 -14.39 -4.70
N HIS A 16 -22.81 -14.25 -4.64
CA HIS A 16 -23.72 -14.99 -5.54
C HIS A 16 -23.93 -14.32 -6.90
N GLU A 17 -24.07 -13.00 -6.93
CA GLU A 17 -24.62 -12.29 -8.10
C GLU A 17 -23.58 -11.42 -8.81
N GLU A 18 -22.57 -10.92 -8.09
CA GLU A 18 -21.60 -9.96 -8.62
C GLU A 18 -20.23 -10.56 -8.88
N TRP A 19 -19.67 -11.28 -7.91
CA TRP A 19 -18.34 -11.87 -7.97
C TRP A 19 -18.28 -13.01 -8.98
N LYS A 20 -17.21 -13.07 -9.77
CA LYS A 20 -17.01 -14.12 -10.77
C LYS A 20 -15.60 -14.69 -10.68
N GLU A 21 -15.48 -15.99 -10.93
CA GLU A 21 -14.19 -16.69 -10.99
C GLU A 21 -13.16 -16.00 -11.89
N LYS A 22 -13.62 -15.50 -13.05
CA LYS A 22 -12.78 -14.79 -14.03
C LYS A 22 -12.20 -13.47 -13.52
N ASP A 23 -12.71 -12.94 -12.41
CA ASP A 23 -12.23 -11.69 -11.83
C ASP A 23 -11.00 -11.92 -10.93
N VAL A 24 -10.68 -13.19 -10.59
CA VAL A 24 -9.45 -13.54 -9.87
C VAL A 24 -8.24 -13.24 -10.77
N PRO A 25 -7.25 -12.44 -10.32
CA PRO A 25 -6.11 -12.08 -11.15
C PRO A 25 -5.28 -13.26 -11.61
N GLY A 26 -4.71 -13.16 -12.81
CA GLY A 26 -3.87 -14.20 -13.41
C GLY A 26 -2.72 -14.64 -12.50
N PHE A 27 -2.02 -13.71 -11.83
CA PHE A 27 -0.91 -14.02 -10.94
C PHE A 27 -1.31 -14.78 -9.65
N ILE A 28 -2.59 -14.73 -9.29
CA ILE A 28 -3.16 -15.58 -8.22
C ILE A 28 -3.49 -16.96 -8.78
N VAL A 29 -4.17 -17.02 -9.93
CA VAL A 29 -4.57 -18.27 -10.61
C VAL A 29 -3.35 -19.14 -10.96
N GLU A 30 -2.29 -18.53 -11.50
CA GLU A 30 -1.03 -19.19 -11.89
C GLU A 30 -0.42 -20.06 -10.79
N ARG A 31 -0.65 -19.71 -9.51
CA ARG A 31 -0.04 -20.37 -8.35
C ARG A 31 -1.06 -20.66 -7.25
N ILE A 32 -2.31 -20.92 -7.63
CA ILE A 32 -3.40 -21.12 -6.67
C ILE A 32 -3.14 -22.31 -5.73
N THR A 33 -2.60 -23.40 -6.26
CA THR A 33 -2.31 -24.65 -5.53
C THR A 33 -1.13 -24.54 -4.56
N GLU A 34 -0.37 -23.45 -4.64
CA GLU A 34 0.83 -23.22 -3.83
C GLU A 34 0.59 -22.20 -2.72
N ARG A 35 -0.62 -21.67 -2.60
CA ARG A 35 -0.97 -20.62 -1.64
C ARG A 35 -1.81 -21.15 -0.50
N GLU A 36 -1.57 -20.60 0.67
CA GLU A 36 -2.50 -20.67 1.78
C GLU A 36 -3.60 -19.63 1.59
N PHE A 37 -4.81 -19.98 1.98
CA PHE A 37 -5.96 -19.10 2.04
C PHE A 37 -6.42 -18.94 3.50
N ALA A 38 -6.89 -17.74 3.79
CA ALA A 38 -7.32 -17.31 5.10
C ALA A 38 -8.65 -16.56 4.99
N PHE A 39 -9.58 -16.88 5.88
CA PHE A 39 -10.92 -16.34 5.87
C PHE A 39 -11.26 -15.72 7.22
N ASP A 40 -11.89 -14.56 7.15
CA ASP A 40 -12.65 -13.97 8.24
C ASP A 40 -14.13 -14.14 7.89
N HIS A 41 -14.91 -14.74 8.78
CA HIS A 41 -16.32 -15.07 8.53
C HIS A 41 -17.28 -14.01 9.06
N ASP A 42 -16.88 -13.27 10.09
CA ASP A 42 -17.77 -12.45 10.92
C ASP A 42 -17.18 -11.08 11.32
N GLY A 43 -15.96 -10.76 10.91
CA GLY A 43 -15.26 -9.52 11.24
C GLY A 43 -14.34 -9.64 12.46
N ASN A 44 -14.22 -10.82 13.07
CA ASN A 44 -13.38 -11.07 14.25
C ASN A 44 -11.97 -11.56 13.89
N GLY A 45 -11.55 -11.35 12.65
CA GLY A 45 -10.20 -11.66 12.17
C GLY A 45 -10.07 -13.00 11.45
N TYR A 46 -8.88 -13.23 10.91
CA TYR A 46 -8.57 -14.38 10.04
C TYR A 46 -8.29 -15.66 10.85
N ASN A 47 -9.31 -16.18 11.51
CA ASN A 47 -9.22 -17.39 12.33
C ASN A 47 -9.27 -18.68 11.51
N ASP A 48 -9.97 -18.66 10.36
CA ASP A 48 -10.03 -19.80 9.46
C ASP A 48 -8.83 -19.76 8.49
N ARG A 49 -7.75 -20.47 8.87
CA ARG A 49 -6.44 -20.45 8.21
C ARG A 49 -6.11 -21.79 7.58
N TYR A 50 -4.98 -21.82 6.87
CA TYR A 50 -4.41 -23.07 6.37
C TYR A 50 -5.29 -23.80 5.35
N LYS A 51 -6.14 -23.05 4.64
CA LYS A 51 -6.91 -23.57 3.52
C LYS A 51 -6.06 -23.55 2.25
N ALA A 52 -6.38 -24.45 1.33
CA ALA A 52 -5.77 -24.51 0.01
C ALA A 52 -6.80 -25.09 -0.96
N PHE A 53 -6.69 -24.69 -2.23
CA PHE A 53 -7.62 -25.06 -3.30
C PHE A 53 -6.81 -25.51 -4.51
N ASP A 54 -7.31 -26.55 -5.19
CA ASP A 54 -6.64 -27.09 -6.36
C ASP A 54 -7.07 -26.33 -7.64
N THR A 55 -8.24 -25.68 -7.60
CA THR A 55 -8.77 -24.89 -8.72
C THR A 55 -9.49 -23.62 -8.26
N VAL A 56 -9.66 -22.67 -9.18
CA VAL A 56 -10.48 -21.46 -8.93
C VAL A 56 -11.95 -21.81 -8.68
N GLY A 57 -12.46 -22.89 -9.29
CA GLY A 57 -13.83 -23.37 -9.08
C GLY A 57 -14.08 -23.86 -7.66
N GLU A 58 -13.16 -24.64 -7.08
CA GLU A 58 -13.25 -25.06 -5.67
C GLU A 58 -13.22 -23.86 -4.72
N PHE A 59 -12.40 -22.85 -5.03
CA PHE A 59 -12.36 -21.60 -4.28
C PHE A 59 -13.70 -20.84 -4.40
N ALA A 60 -14.29 -20.79 -5.59
CA ALA A 60 -15.58 -20.14 -5.84
C ALA A 60 -16.73 -20.80 -5.06
N ASP A 61 -16.82 -22.13 -5.10
CA ASP A 61 -17.79 -22.91 -4.35
C ASP A 61 -17.67 -22.62 -2.84
N PHE A 62 -16.45 -22.48 -2.33
CA PHE A 62 -16.21 -22.08 -0.95
C PHE A 62 -16.75 -20.67 -0.65
N LEU A 63 -16.49 -19.68 -1.50
CA LEU A 63 -16.98 -18.31 -1.29
C LEU A 63 -18.51 -18.24 -1.30
N ILE A 64 -19.14 -18.92 -2.26
CA ILE A 64 -20.60 -18.97 -2.42
C ILE A 64 -21.28 -19.71 -1.26
N LYS A 65 -20.61 -20.67 -0.62
CA LYS A 65 -21.17 -21.37 0.54
C LYS A 65 -21.04 -20.56 1.85
N ASN A 66 -19.98 -19.76 1.99
CA ASN A 66 -19.59 -19.18 3.28
C ASN A 66 -19.80 -17.66 3.39
N PHE A 67 -19.85 -16.92 2.27
CA PHE A 67 -20.01 -15.46 2.24
C PHE A 67 -19.03 -14.70 3.16
N PRO A 68 -17.72 -14.96 3.07
CA PRO A 68 -16.74 -14.49 4.06
C PRO A 68 -16.72 -12.96 4.17
N TYR A 69 -16.46 -12.47 5.38
CA TYR A 69 -16.27 -11.05 5.69
C TYR A 69 -14.99 -10.50 5.07
N ALA A 70 -13.93 -11.30 5.07
CA ALA A 70 -12.71 -10.99 4.35
C ALA A 70 -12.02 -12.27 3.88
N VAL A 71 -11.33 -12.16 2.76
CA VAL A 71 -10.57 -13.25 2.15
C VAL A 71 -9.15 -12.76 1.92
N CYS A 72 -8.19 -13.55 2.39
CA CYS A 72 -6.77 -13.30 2.19
C CYS A 72 -6.09 -14.54 1.62
N THR A 73 -4.96 -14.32 0.97
CA THR A 73 -4.06 -15.37 0.50
C THR A 73 -2.64 -15.05 0.94
N SER A 74 -1.82 -16.08 1.15
CA SER A 74 -0.41 -15.91 1.48
C SER A 74 0.34 -15.22 0.34
N VAL A 75 1.29 -14.38 0.72
CA VAL A 75 2.33 -13.87 -0.19
C VAL A 75 3.42 -14.92 -0.43
N SER A 76 3.54 -15.90 0.47
CA SER A 76 4.38 -17.08 0.31
C SER A 76 3.74 -18.15 -0.57
N TYR A 77 4.63 -18.94 -1.19
CA TYR A 77 4.32 -20.14 -1.93
C TYR A 77 4.89 -21.37 -1.22
N TYR A 78 4.15 -22.48 -1.24
CA TYR A 78 4.46 -23.71 -0.53
C TYR A 78 4.16 -24.91 -1.42
N SER A 79 4.90 -26.02 -1.26
CA SER A 79 4.48 -27.29 -1.88
C SER A 79 3.29 -27.91 -1.13
N LYS A 80 3.15 -27.61 0.16
CA LYS A 80 2.05 -28.05 1.02
C LYS A 80 1.44 -26.86 1.78
N PRO A 81 0.61 -26.04 1.12
CA PRO A 81 0.08 -24.80 1.72
C PRO A 81 -0.75 -25.01 2.99
N LYS A 82 -1.45 -26.15 3.12
CA LYS A 82 -2.23 -26.48 4.33
C LYS A 82 -1.39 -26.61 5.60
N ASN A 83 -0.08 -26.88 5.47
CA ASN A 83 0.83 -26.95 6.61
C ASN A 83 1.90 -25.84 6.58
N ARG A 84 1.93 -25.04 5.51
CA ARG A 84 3.04 -24.13 5.18
C ARG A 84 4.40 -24.82 5.16
N GLU A 85 4.44 -26.06 4.68
CA GLU A 85 5.66 -26.83 4.51
C GLU A 85 6.24 -26.64 3.10
N ASP A 86 7.54 -26.92 2.97
CA ASP A 86 8.26 -26.91 1.70
C ASP A 86 8.13 -25.54 0.98
N TRP A 87 8.56 -24.48 1.67
CA TRP A 87 8.51 -23.08 1.21
C TRP A 87 9.29 -22.90 -0.10
N LYS A 88 8.64 -22.25 -1.08
CA LYS A 88 9.16 -22.04 -2.45
C LYS A 88 9.57 -20.59 -2.75
N GLY A 89 9.44 -19.69 -1.78
CA GLY A 89 9.62 -18.25 -1.98
C GLY A 89 8.39 -17.44 -1.59
N ALA A 90 8.52 -16.11 -1.56
CA ALA A 90 7.42 -15.20 -1.27
C ALA A 90 7.47 -13.95 -2.15
N GLU A 91 6.30 -13.45 -2.56
CA GLU A 91 6.17 -12.13 -3.19
C GLU A 91 6.80 -11.06 -2.29
N LEU A 92 7.44 -10.05 -2.87
CA LEU A 92 7.75 -8.83 -2.14
C LEU A 92 6.55 -7.90 -2.23
N VAL A 93 6.07 -7.44 -1.08
CA VAL A 93 4.82 -6.70 -0.99
C VAL A 93 5.00 -5.39 -0.24
N PHE A 94 4.32 -4.35 -0.70
CA PHE A 94 4.24 -3.06 -0.03
C PHE A 94 2.76 -2.74 0.19
N ASP A 95 2.38 -2.48 1.44
CA ASP A 95 1.00 -2.13 1.81
C ASP A 95 0.96 -0.68 2.30
N ILE A 96 0.27 0.16 1.53
CA ILE A 96 0.08 1.57 1.80
C ILE A 96 -1.39 1.75 2.19
N ASP A 97 -1.66 1.83 3.50
CA ASP A 97 -3.01 2.05 4.01
C ASP A 97 -3.28 3.56 4.19
N ALA A 98 -4.25 4.09 3.43
CA ALA A 98 -4.56 5.53 3.44
C ALA A 98 -5.04 6.03 4.82
N LYS A 99 -5.57 5.12 5.66
CA LYS A 99 -6.02 5.49 7.00
C LYS A 99 -4.83 5.80 7.93
N ASP A 100 -3.67 5.19 7.70
CA ASP A 100 -2.48 5.26 8.56
C ASP A 100 -1.43 6.28 8.08
N LEU A 101 -1.67 6.95 6.95
CA LEU A 101 -0.76 8.02 6.49
C LEU A 101 -0.63 9.10 7.57
N ALA A 102 0.62 9.29 8.04
CA ALA A 102 0.95 10.25 9.08
C ALA A 102 0.71 11.69 8.65
N VAL A 103 1.04 12.01 7.40
CA VAL A 103 0.82 13.33 6.78
C VAL A 103 -0.15 13.17 5.63
N LYS A 104 -1.28 13.88 5.71
CA LYS A 104 -2.34 13.87 4.71
C LYS A 104 -3.15 15.15 4.70
N ASN A 105 -3.73 15.50 3.55
CA ASN A 105 -4.46 16.75 3.39
C ASN A 105 -5.88 16.74 3.98
N CYS A 106 -6.42 15.57 4.33
CA CYS A 106 -7.74 15.41 4.94
C CYS A 106 -7.69 15.11 6.45
N GLU A 107 -8.81 15.32 7.12
CA GLU A 107 -8.98 15.05 8.57
C GLU A 107 -10.04 13.95 8.80
N CYS A 108 -9.84 12.80 8.14
CA CYS A 108 -10.69 11.63 8.35
C CYS A 108 -10.65 11.18 9.81
N LYS A 109 -11.81 10.76 10.35
CA LYS A 109 -11.88 10.06 11.64
C LYS A 109 -11.04 8.79 11.63
N ASP A 110 -10.57 8.37 12.79
CA ASP A 110 -9.75 7.18 12.96
C ASP A 110 -10.37 5.95 12.29
N GLY A 111 -9.57 5.25 11.48
CA GLY A 111 -9.98 4.05 10.76
C GLY A 111 -10.75 4.28 9.46
N ASN A 112 -11.19 5.51 9.17
CA ASN A 112 -11.89 5.89 7.94
C ASN A 112 -10.95 6.46 6.87
N VAL A 113 -11.41 6.42 5.62
CA VAL A 113 -10.71 6.96 4.45
C VAL A 113 -11.62 7.87 3.64
N CYS A 114 -11.04 8.68 2.76
CA CYS A 114 -11.75 9.52 1.79
C CYS A 114 -10.97 9.54 0.46
N GLU A 115 -11.52 10.20 -0.56
CA GLU A 115 -10.88 10.36 -1.86
C GLU A 115 -9.48 10.97 -1.76
N ASN A 116 -9.30 11.97 -0.88
CA ASN A 116 -8.02 12.68 -0.75
C ASN A 116 -6.90 11.77 -0.23
N CYS A 117 -7.09 11.07 0.90
CA CYS A 117 -6.04 10.18 1.40
C CYS A 117 -5.86 8.94 0.53
N LEU A 118 -6.90 8.47 -0.18
CA LEU A 118 -6.75 7.43 -1.19
C LEU A 118 -5.93 7.92 -2.38
N SER A 119 -6.08 9.16 -2.81
CA SER A 119 -5.25 9.76 -3.86
C SER A 119 -3.79 9.88 -3.40
N GLU A 120 -3.55 10.27 -2.14
CA GLU A 120 -2.20 10.35 -1.59
C GLU A 120 -1.53 8.98 -1.44
N ALA A 121 -2.27 7.96 -1.00
CA ALA A 121 -1.79 6.59 -0.98
C ALA A 121 -1.48 6.06 -2.39
N LYS A 122 -2.28 6.47 -3.39
CA LYS A 122 -2.06 6.17 -4.82
C LYS A 122 -0.74 6.79 -5.29
N GLU A 123 -0.47 8.04 -4.95
CA GLU A 123 0.78 8.71 -5.31
C GLU A 123 2.00 8.02 -4.71
N ILE A 124 1.94 7.62 -3.43
CA ILE A 124 3.04 6.91 -2.73
C ILE A 124 3.33 5.57 -3.43
N VAL A 125 2.30 4.74 -3.65
CA VAL A 125 2.51 3.42 -4.26
C VAL A 125 3.03 3.51 -5.70
N LEU A 126 2.68 4.57 -6.44
CA LEU A 126 3.21 4.79 -7.79
C LEU A 126 4.67 5.23 -7.76
N ASN A 127 5.06 6.08 -6.82
CA ASN A 127 6.48 6.41 -6.62
C ASN A 127 7.33 5.18 -6.30
N ILE A 128 6.82 4.31 -5.43
CA ILE A 128 7.47 3.02 -5.12
C ILE A 128 7.51 2.14 -6.37
N LYS A 129 6.40 1.99 -7.09
CA LYS A 129 6.34 1.20 -8.32
C LYS A 129 7.38 1.65 -9.35
N ASP A 130 7.48 2.96 -9.59
CA ASP A 130 8.40 3.51 -10.59
C ASP A 130 9.84 3.27 -10.13
N THR A 131 10.17 3.50 -8.86
CA THR A 131 11.49 3.16 -8.28
C THR A 131 11.82 1.67 -8.44
N MET A 132 10.86 0.77 -8.17
CA MET A 132 11.06 -0.66 -8.35
C MET A 132 11.35 -1.02 -9.81
N THR A 133 10.71 -0.34 -10.77
CA THR A 133 10.86 -0.61 -12.20
C THR A 133 12.16 -0.02 -12.74
N ASP A 134 12.39 1.26 -12.48
CA ASP A 134 13.43 2.07 -13.11
C ASP A 134 14.80 1.81 -12.46
N ASP A 135 14.86 1.73 -11.12
CA ASP A 135 16.12 1.59 -10.39
C ASP A 135 16.48 0.11 -10.16
N LEU A 136 15.48 -0.73 -9.87
CA LEU A 136 15.68 -2.13 -9.48
C LEU A 136 15.38 -3.14 -10.60
N GLY A 137 14.91 -2.67 -11.76
CA GLY A 137 14.70 -3.51 -12.94
C GLY A 137 13.60 -4.56 -12.80
N ILE A 138 12.64 -4.34 -11.90
CA ILE A 138 11.52 -5.25 -11.64
C ILE A 138 10.57 -5.28 -12.84
N LYS A 139 10.18 -6.48 -13.28
CA LYS A 139 9.38 -6.67 -14.50
C LYS A 139 7.95 -7.12 -14.21
N ARG A 140 7.73 -7.91 -13.16
CA ARG A 140 6.43 -8.46 -12.80
C ARG A 140 5.94 -7.88 -11.47
N LEU A 141 5.27 -6.75 -11.59
CA LEU A 141 4.60 -6.07 -10.49
C LEU A 141 3.09 -5.97 -10.75
N PHE A 142 2.30 -6.10 -9.68
CA PHE A 142 0.85 -6.03 -9.71
C PHE A 142 0.38 -5.01 -8.68
N LEU A 143 -0.32 -3.99 -9.14
CA LEU A 143 -0.92 -2.98 -8.30
C LEU A 143 -2.35 -3.38 -7.95
N VAL A 144 -2.71 -3.31 -6.68
CA VAL A 144 -4.02 -3.74 -6.18
C VAL A 144 -4.59 -2.65 -5.28
N TYR A 145 -5.81 -2.19 -5.54
CA TYR A 145 -6.59 -1.44 -4.56
C TYR A 145 -7.15 -2.39 -3.51
N SER A 146 -6.82 -2.17 -2.24
CA SER A 146 -7.17 -3.07 -1.13
C SER A 146 -8.53 -2.78 -0.49
N GLY A 147 -9.16 -1.66 -0.84
CA GLY A 147 -10.38 -1.12 -0.20
C GLY A 147 -10.14 0.14 0.62
N ARG A 148 -8.98 0.26 1.28
CA ARG A 148 -8.58 1.46 2.04
C ARG A 148 -7.20 2.00 1.66
N GLY A 149 -6.57 1.39 0.68
CA GLY A 149 -5.21 1.68 0.29
C GLY A 149 -4.81 0.86 -0.90
N TYR A 150 -3.51 0.64 -1.05
CA TYR A 150 -2.95 -0.06 -2.19
C TYR A 150 -1.91 -1.07 -1.75
N HIS A 151 -1.91 -2.23 -2.41
CA HIS A 151 -0.82 -3.17 -2.35
C HIS A 151 -0.04 -3.11 -3.66
N LEU A 152 1.28 -3.06 -3.58
CA LEU A 152 2.16 -3.38 -4.69
C LEU A 152 2.74 -4.78 -4.44
N ARG A 153 2.52 -5.71 -5.37
CA ARG A 153 3.00 -7.10 -5.27
C ARG A 153 3.99 -7.40 -6.37
N VAL A 154 5.20 -7.79 -6.00
CA VAL A 154 6.30 -8.11 -6.92
C VAL A 154 6.54 -9.60 -6.91
N VAL A 155 6.53 -10.21 -8.11
CA VAL A 155 6.57 -11.67 -8.28
C VAL A 155 7.68 -12.16 -9.20
N ASP A 156 8.64 -11.29 -9.55
CA ASP A 156 9.87 -11.67 -10.23
C ASP A 156 10.55 -12.84 -9.50
N LYS A 157 11.10 -13.80 -10.26
CA LYS A 157 11.63 -15.05 -9.71
C LYS A 157 12.79 -14.79 -8.75
N GLU A 158 13.56 -13.76 -9.07
CA GLU A 158 14.72 -13.24 -8.34
C GLU A 158 14.34 -12.65 -6.97
N VAL A 159 13.09 -12.18 -6.83
CA VAL A 159 12.56 -11.58 -5.60
C VAL A 159 12.02 -12.65 -4.64
N LEU A 160 11.57 -13.79 -5.16
CA LEU A 160 10.99 -14.87 -4.35
C LEU A 160 11.87 -15.34 -3.18
N PRO A 161 13.18 -15.57 -3.34
CA PRO A 161 14.06 -15.99 -2.25
C PRO A 161 14.62 -14.83 -1.42
N LEU A 162 14.23 -13.57 -1.68
CA LEU A 162 14.84 -12.40 -1.05
C LEU A 162 14.61 -12.36 0.47
N GLU A 163 15.70 -12.28 1.24
CA GLU A 163 15.69 -12.15 2.70
C GLU A 163 15.82 -10.69 3.18
N ARG A 164 16.63 -9.87 2.49
CA ARG A 164 16.96 -8.47 2.86
C ARG A 164 15.86 -7.47 2.47
N ARG A 165 14.61 -7.80 2.79
CA ARG A 165 13.40 -7.06 2.38
C ARG A 165 13.31 -5.67 3.00
N SER A 166 13.81 -5.51 4.24
CA SER A 166 13.86 -4.22 4.93
C SER A 166 14.73 -3.19 4.21
N GLU A 167 15.79 -3.62 3.53
CA GLU A 167 16.66 -2.70 2.80
C GLU A 167 16.02 -2.19 1.51
N ILE A 168 15.24 -3.04 0.82
CA ILE A 168 14.43 -2.57 -0.31
C ILE A 168 13.36 -1.60 0.19
N LEU A 169 12.71 -1.91 1.32
CA LEU A 169 11.76 -0.99 1.95
C LEU A 169 12.41 0.36 2.28
N GLU A 170 13.58 0.36 2.91
CA GLU A 170 14.35 1.58 3.21
C GLU A 170 14.67 2.36 1.92
N TYR A 171 15.08 1.64 0.87
CA TYR A 171 15.40 2.22 -0.43
C TYR A 171 14.20 2.95 -1.04
N VAL A 172 13.08 2.25 -1.24
CA VAL A 172 11.92 2.79 -1.96
C VAL A 172 11.14 3.83 -1.16
N THR A 173 11.29 3.84 0.15
CA THR A 173 10.65 4.86 1.01
C THR A 173 11.53 6.10 1.20
N GLY A 174 12.82 6.05 0.86
CA GLY A 174 13.74 7.16 1.14
C GLY A 174 13.81 7.47 2.64
N SER A 175 13.76 6.43 3.48
CA SER A 175 13.66 6.57 4.94
C SER A 175 15.01 6.62 5.66
N LYS A 176 16.12 6.60 4.91
CA LYS A 176 17.47 6.70 5.45
C LYS A 176 18.25 7.81 4.76
N ARG A 177 18.99 8.61 5.53
CA ARG A 177 19.77 9.70 4.92
C ARG A 177 20.75 9.21 3.86
N SER A 178 20.69 9.81 2.68
CA SER A 178 21.76 9.66 1.68
C SER A 178 23.03 10.36 2.16
N LYS A 179 24.19 9.72 2.00
CA LYS A 179 25.49 10.35 2.26
C LYS A 179 25.79 11.47 1.27
N ASP A 180 25.29 11.34 0.05
CA ASP A 180 25.45 12.30 -1.02
C ASP A 180 24.07 12.59 -1.61
N LEU A 181 23.43 13.67 -1.16
CA LEU A 181 22.07 14.01 -1.54
C LEU A 181 21.96 14.54 -2.96
N PHE A 182 23.07 14.89 -3.62
CA PHE A 182 23.05 15.69 -4.85
C PHE A 182 23.50 14.92 -6.10
N LEU A 183 23.73 13.61 -5.97
CA LEU A 183 23.78 12.75 -7.15
C LEU A 183 22.40 12.69 -7.81
N SER A 184 22.38 12.82 -9.13
CA SER A 184 21.14 12.92 -9.91
C SER A 184 20.37 11.60 -10.03
N HIS A 185 20.97 10.46 -9.69
CA HIS A 185 20.39 9.13 -9.90
C HIS A 185 20.53 8.21 -8.68
N GLY A 186 19.78 7.10 -8.69
CA GLY A 186 19.78 6.07 -7.65
C GLY A 186 19.21 6.57 -6.32
N TYR A 187 19.68 5.99 -5.21
CA TYR A 187 19.12 6.27 -3.88
C TYR A 187 19.02 7.77 -3.51
N PRO A 188 20.01 8.63 -3.83
CA PRO A 188 19.89 10.07 -3.61
C PRO A 188 18.67 10.69 -4.30
N ALA A 189 18.38 10.28 -5.54
CA ALA A 189 17.23 10.76 -6.28
C ALA A 189 15.92 10.28 -5.64
N VAL A 190 15.86 9.01 -5.24
CA VAL A 190 14.70 8.44 -4.52
C VAL A 190 14.46 9.17 -3.19
N TYR A 191 15.52 9.43 -2.41
CA TYR A 191 15.43 10.18 -1.16
C TYR A 191 14.87 11.59 -1.39
N ARG A 192 15.37 12.33 -2.39
CA ARG A 192 14.84 13.67 -2.70
C ARG A 192 13.38 13.61 -3.14
N LYS A 193 13.01 12.65 -3.98
CA LYS A 193 11.62 12.45 -4.45
C LYS A 193 10.66 12.19 -3.29
N MET A 194 11.05 11.31 -2.37
CA MET A 194 10.25 10.99 -1.18
C MET A 194 10.22 12.13 -0.16
N PHE A 195 11.33 12.87 0.00
CA PHE A 195 11.35 14.10 0.79
C PHE A 195 10.34 15.10 0.24
N ILE A 196 10.36 15.38 -1.06
CA ILE A 196 9.44 16.32 -1.71
C ILE A 196 7.99 15.88 -1.50
N LEU A 197 7.68 14.62 -1.78
CA LEU A 197 6.33 14.06 -1.61
C LEU A 197 5.79 14.29 -0.19
N THR A 198 6.61 14.00 0.82
CA THR A 198 6.25 14.14 2.23
C THR A 198 6.17 15.61 2.65
N PHE A 199 7.20 16.39 2.38
CA PHE A 199 7.31 17.78 2.81
C PHE A 199 6.25 18.69 2.15
N ASN A 200 5.90 18.42 0.90
CA ASN A 200 4.84 19.15 0.20
C ASN A 200 3.49 19.06 0.95
N LYS A 201 3.18 17.88 1.52
CA LYS A 201 1.91 17.62 2.23
C LYS A 201 1.91 18.11 3.69
N MET A 202 3.08 18.40 4.28
CA MET A 202 3.17 18.83 5.67
C MET A 202 2.50 20.18 5.92
N LYS A 203 1.78 20.29 7.03
CA LYS A 203 1.17 21.51 7.55
C LYS A 203 1.87 21.91 8.85
N GLU A 204 1.47 23.06 9.43
CA GLU A 204 2.03 23.57 10.69
C GLU A 204 2.05 22.50 11.81
N LYS A 205 0.97 21.70 11.91
CA LYS A 205 0.83 20.64 12.93
C LYS A 205 1.77 19.44 12.75
N ASP A 206 2.31 19.25 11.53
CA ASP A 206 3.14 18.10 11.20
C ASP A 206 4.63 18.38 11.44
N LEU A 207 4.99 19.63 11.75
CA LEU A 207 6.37 20.07 11.99
C LEU A 207 6.65 20.20 13.50
N PRO A 208 7.62 19.45 14.06
CA PRO A 208 7.85 19.37 15.50
C PRO A 208 8.71 20.55 16.02
N PHE A 209 8.50 21.76 15.48
CA PHE A 209 9.32 22.93 15.77
C PHE A 209 8.52 24.07 16.38
N SER A 210 9.23 25.07 16.91
CA SER A 210 8.61 26.31 17.37
C SER A 210 7.93 27.04 16.20
N LYS A 211 6.88 27.82 16.50
CA LYS A 211 6.11 28.56 15.50
C LYS A 211 6.97 29.39 14.55
N ASN A 212 8.04 30.01 15.04
CA ASN A 212 8.95 30.82 14.22
C ASN A 212 9.70 29.97 13.19
N ILE A 213 10.20 28.79 13.59
CA ILE A 213 10.91 27.86 12.69
C ILE A 213 9.91 27.26 11.70
N THR A 214 8.76 26.81 12.18
CA THR A 214 7.71 26.24 11.33
C THR A 214 7.26 27.23 10.27
N ASN A 215 7.04 28.49 10.62
CA ASN A 215 6.68 29.53 9.66
C ASN A 215 7.78 29.77 8.62
N ALA A 216 9.06 29.78 9.02
CA ALA A 216 10.18 29.93 8.08
C ALA A 216 10.30 28.74 7.10
N LEU A 217 10.09 27.51 7.58
CA LEU A 217 10.08 26.32 6.73
C LEU A 217 8.91 26.33 5.73
N LEU A 218 7.72 26.74 6.19
CA LEU A 218 6.53 26.77 5.35
C LEU A 218 6.54 27.95 4.37
N SER A 219 7.11 29.11 4.73
CA SER A 219 7.25 30.24 3.80
C SER A 219 8.17 29.91 2.63
N ASP A 220 9.22 29.12 2.89
CA ASP A 220 10.21 28.75 1.89
C ASP A 220 9.91 27.40 1.24
N LYS A 221 8.75 26.77 1.52
CA LYS A 221 8.42 25.40 1.08
C LYS A 221 8.65 25.18 -0.41
N GLU A 222 8.11 26.05 -1.26
CA GLU A 222 8.25 25.93 -2.72
C GLU A 222 9.71 26.09 -3.17
N ILE A 223 10.48 26.95 -2.50
CA ILE A 223 11.90 27.15 -2.78
C ILE A 223 12.70 25.90 -2.40
N ILE A 224 12.42 25.31 -1.23
CA ILE A 224 13.06 24.07 -0.76
C ILE A 224 12.79 22.93 -1.74
N ILE A 225 11.53 22.77 -2.17
CA ILE A 225 11.11 21.75 -3.14
C ILE A 225 11.83 21.96 -4.47
N SER A 226 11.79 23.18 -5.02
CA SER A 226 12.44 23.50 -6.29
C SER A 226 13.94 23.23 -6.25
N LYS A 227 14.63 23.58 -5.15
CA LYS A 227 16.05 23.28 -4.96
C LYS A 227 16.34 21.78 -4.89
N LEU A 228 15.46 20.97 -4.29
CA LEU A 228 15.60 19.52 -4.28
C LEU A 228 15.42 18.90 -5.67
N GLU A 229 14.43 19.38 -6.44
CA GLU A 229 14.20 18.93 -7.83
C GLU A 229 15.40 19.22 -8.72
N THR A 230 16.03 20.39 -8.53
CA THR A 230 17.19 20.86 -9.29
C THR A 230 18.55 20.48 -8.66
N CYS A 231 18.54 19.65 -7.61
CA CYS A 231 19.74 19.10 -6.96
C CYS A 231 20.69 20.17 -6.34
N HIS A 232 20.16 21.26 -5.81
CA HIS A 232 20.93 22.32 -5.15
C HIS A 232 21.30 21.96 -3.70
N ALA A 233 22.59 22.09 -3.37
CA ALA A 233 23.16 21.68 -2.08
C ALA A 233 22.63 22.47 -0.87
N ASP A 234 22.22 23.71 -1.13
CA ASP A 234 21.76 24.71 -0.18
C ASP A 234 20.22 24.74 -0.05
N PHE A 235 19.54 23.61 -0.32
CA PHE A 235 18.07 23.50 -0.25
C PHE A 235 17.47 23.83 1.12
N LEU A 236 18.26 23.70 2.20
CA LEU A 236 17.89 24.11 3.56
C LEU A 236 18.67 25.33 4.05
N ASP A 237 19.29 26.11 3.17
CA ASP A 237 19.92 27.38 3.57
C ASP A 237 18.85 28.47 3.80
N ILE A 238 18.22 28.39 4.96
CA ILE A 238 17.10 29.25 5.37
C ILE A 238 17.56 30.15 6.49
N LYS A 239 17.32 31.45 6.33
CA LYS A 239 17.73 32.46 7.31
C LYS A 239 17.12 32.17 8.68
N GLY A 240 17.98 32.04 9.70
CA GLY A 240 17.56 31.77 11.07
C GLY A 240 17.38 30.29 11.42
N ILE A 241 17.64 29.38 10.48
CA ILE A 241 17.63 27.92 10.71
C ILE A 241 19.07 27.40 10.73
N GLY A 242 19.53 26.97 11.90
CA GLY A 242 20.86 26.37 12.08
C GLY A 242 20.90 24.87 11.77
N ASP A 243 22.11 24.30 11.69
CA ASP A 243 22.33 22.91 11.25
C ASP A 243 21.63 21.87 12.14
N LYS A 244 21.48 22.13 13.43
CA LYS A 244 20.72 21.25 14.33
C LYS A 244 19.27 21.10 13.85
N THR A 245 18.59 22.21 13.59
CA THR A 245 17.20 22.21 13.11
C THR A 245 17.08 21.57 11.72
N LYS A 246 18.05 21.81 10.83
CA LYS A 246 18.11 21.12 9.52
C LYS A 246 18.19 19.60 9.69
N ASN A 247 19.06 19.13 10.59
CA ASN A 247 19.22 17.72 10.89
C ASN A 247 17.98 17.10 11.55
N ASP A 248 17.31 17.84 12.43
CA ASP A 248 16.06 17.43 13.08
C ASP A 248 14.93 17.31 12.04
N LEU A 249 14.83 18.23 11.08
CA LEU A 249 13.85 18.18 9.99
C LEU A 249 14.06 16.96 9.09
N LEU A 250 15.31 16.74 8.68
CA LEU A 250 15.67 15.58 7.86
C LEU A 250 15.34 14.26 8.59
N SER A 251 15.65 14.16 9.89
CA SER A 251 15.34 12.98 10.70
C SER A 251 13.83 12.77 10.86
N HIS A 252 13.06 13.85 11.00
CA HIS A 252 11.60 13.80 11.09
C HIS A 252 10.96 13.31 9.78
N ILE A 253 11.45 13.79 8.63
CA ILE A 253 11.00 13.33 7.31
C ILE A 253 11.36 11.85 7.10
N GLU A 254 12.57 11.43 7.49
CA GLU A 254 13.00 10.03 7.43
C GLU A 254 12.05 9.11 8.24
N GLN A 255 11.62 9.55 9.43
CA GLN A 255 10.66 8.81 10.26
C GLN A 255 9.28 8.72 9.61
N ILE A 256 8.77 9.81 9.03
CA ILE A 256 7.49 9.80 8.31
C ILE A 256 7.58 8.89 7.10
N ASN A 257 8.65 9.00 6.30
CA ASN A 257 8.91 8.17 5.14
C ASN A 257 8.93 6.67 5.50
N ALA A 258 9.56 6.31 6.62
CA ALA A 258 9.58 4.93 7.12
C ALA A 258 8.17 4.39 7.47
N SER A 259 7.22 5.29 7.77
CA SER A 259 5.83 4.95 8.12
C SER A 259 4.87 4.95 6.93
N LEU A 260 5.30 5.33 5.72
CA LEU A 260 4.44 5.39 4.53
C LEU A 260 3.93 4.01 4.08
N VAL A 261 4.64 2.95 4.46
CA VAL A 261 4.33 1.56 4.14
C VAL A 261 4.29 0.78 5.46
N ASP A 262 3.35 -0.16 5.62
CA ASP A 262 3.39 -1.12 6.73
C ASP A 262 4.61 -2.03 6.57
N GLY A 263 5.73 -1.65 7.18
CA GLY A 263 6.98 -2.39 7.08
C GLY A 263 6.88 -3.84 7.59
N LYS A 264 5.95 -4.14 8.51
CA LYS A 264 5.71 -5.51 8.97
C LYS A 264 5.14 -6.39 7.86
N VAL A 265 4.32 -5.82 6.96
CA VAL A 265 3.81 -6.54 5.77
C VAL A 265 4.95 -6.90 4.84
N THR A 266 5.88 -5.97 4.60
CA THR A 266 6.98 -6.17 3.65
C THR A 266 7.99 -7.21 4.12
N VAL A 267 8.35 -7.21 5.41
CA VAL A 267 9.36 -8.13 5.95
C VAL A 267 8.83 -9.54 6.24
N ASP A 268 7.54 -9.68 6.57
CA ASP A 268 6.94 -10.95 6.91
C ASP A 268 6.68 -11.81 5.66
N VAL A 269 7.55 -12.79 5.41
CA VAL A 269 7.38 -13.70 4.27
C VAL A 269 6.10 -14.54 4.37
N LYS A 270 5.58 -14.80 5.58
CA LYS A 270 4.37 -15.61 5.79
C LYS A 270 3.10 -14.77 5.84
N ARG A 271 3.18 -13.48 5.49
CA ARG A 271 2.04 -12.56 5.49
C ARG A 271 0.91 -13.07 4.61
N ILE A 272 -0.31 -12.78 5.04
CA ILE A 272 -1.51 -12.94 4.22
C ILE A 272 -2.02 -11.55 3.83
N LEU A 273 -2.44 -11.39 2.59
CA LEU A 273 -2.98 -10.13 2.07
C LEU A 273 -4.32 -10.36 1.39
N ARG A 274 -5.19 -9.34 1.43
CA ARG A 274 -6.53 -9.41 0.84
C ARG A 274 -6.45 -9.87 -0.61
N LEU A 275 -7.27 -10.85 -0.95
CA LEU A 275 -7.30 -11.45 -2.28
C LEU A 275 -7.98 -10.47 -3.26
N PRO A 276 -7.33 -10.04 -4.35
CA PRO A 276 -7.99 -9.18 -5.33
C PRO A 276 -9.15 -9.91 -6.01
N SER A 277 -10.22 -9.18 -6.29
CA SER A 277 -11.62 -9.58 -6.60
C SER A 277 -12.55 -9.70 -5.39
N THR A 278 -12.06 -9.91 -4.16
CA THR A 278 -12.95 -10.14 -2.99
C THR A 278 -13.42 -8.84 -2.33
N LEU A 279 -14.45 -8.92 -1.48
CA LEU A 279 -15.01 -7.75 -0.80
C LEU A 279 -14.18 -7.35 0.43
N HIS A 280 -13.96 -6.05 0.61
CA HIS A 280 -13.55 -5.47 1.88
C HIS A 280 -14.80 -5.04 2.65
N SER A 281 -15.37 -5.95 3.45
CA SER A 281 -16.67 -5.72 4.09
C SER A 281 -16.72 -4.49 4.99
N LYS A 282 -15.63 -4.13 5.70
CA LYS A 282 -15.65 -2.93 6.57
C LYS A 282 -15.99 -1.62 5.85
N VAL A 283 -15.66 -1.52 4.55
CA VAL A 283 -15.85 -0.30 3.75
C VAL A 283 -16.72 -0.51 2.52
N SER A 284 -17.25 -1.73 2.34
CA SER A 284 -18.08 -2.13 1.18
C SER A 284 -17.43 -1.84 -0.18
N MET A 285 -16.13 -2.10 -0.31
CA MET A 285 -15.39 -1.91 -1.56
C MET A 285 -14.82 -3.23 -2.05
N LYS A 286 -14.78 -3.43 -3.37
CA LYS A 286 -14.08 -4.55 -4.01
C LYS A 286 -12.57 -4.32 -3.89
N CYS A 287 -11.83 -5.37 -3.57
CA CYS A 287 -10.39 -5.42 -3.77
C CYS A 287 -10.14 -5.61 -5.27
N VAL A 288 -9.38 -4.75 -5.94
CA VAL A 288 -9.30 -4.74 -7.42
C VAL A 288 -7.84 -4.71 -7.88
N GLU A 289 -7.45 -5.63 -8.77
CA GLU A 289 -6.20 -5.51 -9.54
C GLU A 289 -6.33 -4.34 -10.52
N ILE A 290 -5.41 -3.38 -10.43
CA ILE A 290 -5.38 -2.19 -11.26
C ILE A 290 -4.48 -2.46 -12.47
N LYS A 291 -5.11 -2.70 -13.63
CA LYS A 291 -4.40 -2.92 -14.90
C LYS A 291 -3.99 -1.64 -15.61
N ASN A 292 -4.76 -0.57 -15.44
CA ASN A 292 -4.46 0.76 -15.99
C ASN A 292 -4.74 1.81 -14.89
N ILE A 293 -3.67 2.44 -14.42
CA ILE A 293 -3.74 3.36 -13.29
C ILE A 293 -4.34 4.72 -13.65
N ASP A 294 -4.10 5.19 -14.87
CA ASP A 294 -4.55 6.49 -15.37
C ASP A 294 -6.08 6.56 -15.41
N ASN A 295 -6.71 5.41 -15.70
CA ASN A 295 -8.16 5.29 -15.77
C ASN A 295 -8.80 4.72 -14.50
N PHE A 296 -8.01 4.39 -13.46
CA PHE A 296 -8.55 3.79 -12.25
C PHE A 296 -8.96 4.85 -11.22
N ASP A 297 -10.28 4.88 -10.98
CA ASP A 297 -10.94 5.58 -9.88
C ASP A 297 -11.60 4.55 -8.93
N PRO A 298 -11.15 4.43 -7.67
CA PRO A 298 -11.71 3.45 -6.74
C PRO A 298 -13.19 3.70 -6.45
N LEU A 299 -13.66 4.95 -6.43
CA LEU A 299 -15.05 5.31 -6.14
C LEU A 299 -16.02 5.03 -7.30
N LYS A 300 -15.49 4.58 -8.44
CA LYS A 300 -16.28 4.13 -9.60
C LYS A 300 -16.07 2.65 -9.88
N HIS A 301 -14.82 2.21 -9.92
CA HIS A 301 -14.48 0.88 -10.42
C HIS A 301 -14.51 -0.19 -9.32
N ALA A 302 -14.22 0.20 -8.08
CA ALA A 302 -14.17 -0.71 -6.93
C ALA A 302 -15.47 -0.72 -6.11
N VAL A 303 -16.53 -0.09 -6.59
CA VAL A 303 -17.86 -0.11 -5.95
C VAL A 303 -18.63 -1.37 -6.36
N PRO A 304 -19.11 -2.19 -5.41
CA PRO A 304 -20.10 -3.23 -5.67
C PRO A 304 -21.48 -2.63 -6.03
N LYS A 305 -22.26 -3.32 -6.85
CA LYS A 305 -23.59 -2.88 -7.28
C LYS A 305 -24.54 -2.70 -6.10
N PHE A 306 -24.52 -3.61 -5.13
CA PHE A 306 -25.41 -3.53 -3.96
C PHE A 306 -25.27 -2.20 -3.19
N VAL A 307 -24.12 -1.53 -3.27
CA VAL A 307 -23.91 -0.24 -2.59
C VAL A 307 -24.78 0.87 -3.19
N HIS A 308 -25.03 0.83 -4.50
CA HIS A 308 -25.95 1.75 -5.17
C HIS A 308 -27.44 1.43 -4.88
N GLU A 309 -27.73 0.22 -4.41
CA GLU A 309 -29.08 -0.25 -4.11
C GLU A 309 -29.47 -0.04 -2.64
N ARG A 310 -28.54 0.46 -1.81
CA ARG A 310 -28.83 0.87 -0.44
C ARG A 310 -29.90 1.96 -0.49
N LYS A 311 -31.10 1.63 -0.02
CA LYS A 311 -32.10 2.64 0.32
C LYS A 311 -31.58 3.36 1.56
N ASP A 312 -31.43 4.67 1.48
CA ASP A 312 -31.09 5.52 2.62
C ASP A 312 -32.10 5.37 3.77
#